data_AF-A0A838LIL3-F1
#
_entry.id   AF-A0A838LIL3-F1
#
_cell.length_a   1.000
_cell.length_b   1.000
_cell.length_c   1.000
_cell.angle_alpha   90.00
_cell.angle_beta   90.00
_cell.angle_gamma   90.00
#
_symmetry.space_group_name_H-M   'P 1'
#
loop_
_entity.id
_entity.type
_entity.pdbx_description
1 polymer ?
#
loop_
_entity_poly.entity_id
_entity_poly.type
_entity_poly.pdbx_seq_one_letter_code
_entity_poly.pdbx_strand_id
1 'polypeptide(L)'
;MAGCGGTPTVDKDKLEEGIADDLEREVGARPDKITCPGDLTGKVGETMRCELTAGEDTLGLTVEVTEVDGSDVAYTVEVDEMDESAS
;
A
#
# COMPACT_ATOMS: atom_id res chain seq x y z
N MET A 1 8.52 30.17 -7.67
CA MET A 1 8.47 29.25 -6.53
C MET A 1 8.92 27.90 -7.07
N ALA A 2 10.23 27.61 -7.00
CA ALA A 2 10.73 26.31 -7.40
C ALA A 2 10.55 25.41 -6.18
N GLY A 3 9.47 24.61 -6.18
CA GLY A 3 9.34 23.52 -5.23
C GLY A 3 10.58 22.65 -5.37
N CYS A 4 11.32 22.49 -4.28
CA CYS A 4 12.38 21.51 -4.22
C CYS A 4 11.80 20.16 -4.65
N GLY A 5 12.32 19.61 -5.75
CA GLY A 5 12.02 18.25 -6.19
C GLY A 5 12.63 17.26 -5.21
N GLY A 6 11.94 17.02 -4.10
CA GLY A 6 12.12 15.83 -3.30
C GLY A 6 11.26 14.73 -3.90
N THR A 7 11.82 13.53 -4.05
CA THR A 7 11.01 12.34 -4.32
C THR A 7 9.96 12.23 -3.21
N PRO A 8 8.66 12.14 -3.54
CA PRO A 8 7.65 11.92 -2.52
C PRO A 8 7.90 10.55 -1.88
N THR A 9 7.82 10.50 -0.57
CA THR A 9 7.97 9.27 0.21
C THR A 9 6.77 9.18 1.11
N VAL A 10 6.14 8.02 1.13
CA VAL A 10 5.02 7.73 2.02
C VAL A 10 5.60 7.09 3.27
N ASP A 11 5.46 7.78 4.41
CA ASP A 11 5.85 7.23 5.70
C ASP A 11 5.14 5.91 5.95
N LYS A 12 5.83 4.95 6.56
CA LYS A 12 5.29 3.63 6.90
C LYS A 12 3.91 3.73 7.56
N ASP A 13 3.76 4.59 8.56
CA ASP A 13 2.50 4.72 9.31
C ASP A 13 1.36 5.28 8.42
N LYS A 14 1.68 6.19 7.49
CA LYS A 14 0.71 6.74 6.52
C LYS A 14 0.33 5.71 5.46
N LEU A 15 1.31 4.94 5.02
CA LEU A 15 1.12 3.85 4.07
C LEU A 15 0.24 2.75 4.67
N GLU A 16 0.52 2.33 5.90
CA GLU A 16 -0.27 1.33 6.63
C GLU A 16 -1.73 1.78 6.81
N GLU A 17 -1.97 3.04 7.18
CA GLU A 17 -3.32 3.61 7.26
C GLU A 17 -4.01 3.66 5.89
N GLY A 18 -3.30 4.11 4.85
CA GLY A 18 -3.83 4.25 3.49
C GLY A 18 -4.25 2.90 2.91
N ILE A 19 -3.35 1.91 2.95
CA ILE A 19 -3.63 0.55 2.46
C ILE A 19 -4.83 -0.07 3.20
N ALA A 20 -4.96 0.16 4.51
CA ALA A 20 -6.10 -0.37 5.26
C ALA A 20 -7.44 0.25 4.80
N ASP A 21 -7.46 1.54 4.49
CA ASP A 21 -8.65 2.24 3.97
C ASP A 21 -8.94 1.80 2.52
N ASP A 22 -7.91 1.69 1.67
CA ASP A 22 -8.04 1.19 0.29
C ASP A 22 -8.62 -0.23 0.27
N LEU A 23 -8.09 -1.15 1.08
CA LEU A 23 -8.62 -2.52 1.18
C LEU A 23 -10.07 -2.55 1.68
N GLU A 24 -10.42 -1.74 2.69
CA GLU A 24 -11.81 -1.63 3.15
C GLU A 24 -12.75 -1.19 2.01
N ARG A 25 -12.27 -0.32 1.11
CA ARG A 25 -13.05 0.24 0.01
C ARG A 25 -13.10 -0.68 -1.22
N GLU A 26 -11.98 -1.34 -1.55
CA GLU A 26 -11.84 -2.21 -2.72
C GLU A 26 -12.44 -3.59 -2.49
N VAL A 27 -12.12 -4.22 -1.35
CA VAL A 27 -12.53 -5.59 -1.05
C VAL A 27 -13.57 -5.68 0.06
N GLY A 28 -13.90 -4.57 0.73
CA GLY A 28 -14.87 -4.57 1.83
C GLY A 28 -14.32 -5.12 3.15
N ALA A 29 -13.01 -5.38 3.22
CA ALA A 29 -12.35 -5.99 4.36
C ALA A 29 -11.19 -5.11 4.82
N ARG A 30 -11.28 -4.63 6.07
CA ARG A 30 -10.23 -3.81 6.67
C ARG A 30 -9.30 -4.68 7.53
N PRO A 31 -7.98 -4.65 7.29
CA PRO A 31 -7.02 -5.24 8.21
C PRO A 31 -7.13 -4.65 9.62
N ASP A 32 -6.90 -5.46 10.64
CA ASP A 32 -6.68 -4.97 12.01
C ASP A 32 -5.34 -4.25 12.11
N LYS A 33 -4.32 -4.73 11.40
CA LYS A 33 -2.98 -4.14 11.38
C LYS A 33 -2.32 -4.36 10.04
N ILE A 34 -1.58 -3.37 9.57
CA ILE A 34 -0.61 -3.54 8.50
C ILE A 34 0.78 -3.31 9.07
N THR A 35 1.72 -4.14 8.65
CA THR A 35 3.13 -4.05 9.00
C THR A 35 3.93 -3.97 7.70
N CYS A 36 4.42 -2.78 7.38
CA CYS A 36 5.32 -2.58 6.25
C CYS A 36 6.79 -2.57 6.71
N PRO A 37 7.74 -3.11 5.91
CA PRO A 37 9.15 -3.20 6.28
C PRO A 37 9.85 -1.84 6.34
N GLY A 38 9.25 -0.81 5.74
CA GLY A 38 9.77 0.55 5.74
C GLY A 38 8.81 1.51 5.03
N ASP A 39 9.33 2.71 4.79
CA ASP A 39 8.71 3.77 4.00
C ASP A 39 8.69 3.45 2.49
N LEU A 40 7.56 3.71 1.84
CA LEU A 40 7.41 3.52 0.40
C LEU A 40 7.95 4.74 -0.32
N THR A 41 9.02 4.54 -1.06
CA THR A 41 9.54 5.58 -1.94
C THR A 41 8.61 5.70 -3.16
N GLY A 42 8.13 6.91 -3.42
CA GLY A 42 7.30 7.24 -4.58
C GLY A 42 8.15 7.22 -5.83
N LYS A 43 8.45 6.01 -6.31
CA LYS A 43 9.21 5.76 -7.53
C LYS A 43 8.45 4.75 -8.37
N VAL A 44 8.08 5.13 -9.59
CA VAL A 44 7.36 4.24 -10.51
C VAL A 44 8.11 2.92 -10.71
N GLY A 45 7.38 1.81 -10.58
CA GLY A 45 7.91 0.44 -10.63
C GLY A 45 8.58 -0.04 -9.34
N GLU A 46 8.52 0.75 -8.25
CA GLU A 46 8.91 0.29 -6.92
C GLU A 46 7.84 -0.66 -6.39
N THR A 47 8.28 -1.83 -5.92
CA THR A 47 7.42 -2.81 -5.27
C THR A 47 7.84 -2.99 -3.82
N MET A 48 6.85 -3.06 -2.94
CA MET A 48 7.05 -3.32 -1.53
C MET A 48 6.07 -4.38 -1.06
N ARG A 49 6.58 -5.36 -0.31
CA ARG A 49 5.74 -6.34 0.35
C ARG A 49 5.45 -5.89 1.78
N CYS A 50 4.18 -5.77 2.14
CA CYS A 50 3.75 -5.60 3.52
C CYS A 50 2.97 -6.82 3.99
N GLU A 51 2.81 -6.93 5.31
CA GLU A 51 2.03 -7.97 5.94
C GLU A 51 0.78 -7.35 6.54
N LEU A 52 -0.38 -7.86 6.16
CA LEU A 52 -1.68 -7.48 6.71
C LEU A 52 -2.09 -8.54 7.74
N THR A 53 -2.55 -8.12 8.89
CA THR A 53 -3.07 -8.98 9.95
C THR A 53 -4.55 -8.69 10.10
N ALA A 54 -5.37 -9.72 9.97
CA ALA A 54 -6.81 -9.68 10.16
C ALA A 54 -7.21 -10.81 11.12
N GLY A 55 -7.49 -10.46 12.37
CA GLY A 55 -7.77 -11.43 13.44
C GLY A 55 -6.59 -12.35 13.72
N GLU A 56 -6.76 -13.64 13.44
CA GLU A 56 -5.73 -14.68 13.57
C GLU A 56 -4.97 -14.93 12.25
N ASP A 57 -5.46 -14.40 11.14
CA ASP A 57 -4.89 -14.59 9.81
C ASP A 57 -3.91 -13.46 9.48
N THR A 58 -2.81 -13.80 8.81
CA THR A 58 -1.84 -12.82 8.32
C THR A 58 -1.59 -13.08 6.84
N LEU A 59 -1.97 -12.12 6.02
CA LEU A 59 -1.87 -12.21 4.57
C LEU A 59 -0.78 -11.28 4.05
N GLY A 60 -0.06 -11.75 3.04
CA GLY A 60 0.92 -10.94 2.32
C GLY A 60 0.21 -9.99 1.35
N LEU A 61 0.66 -8.75 1.27
CA LEU A 61 0.25 -7.82 0.23
C LEU A 61 1.46 -7.19 -0.47
N THR A 62 1.31 -6.97 -1.76
CA THR A 62 2.30 -6.36 -2.64
C THR A 62 1.78 -5.01 -3.09
N VAL A 63 2.51 -3.97 -2.74
CA VAL A 63 2.25 -2.59 -3.16
C VAL A 63 3.16 -2.30 -4.33
N GLU A 64 2.61 -1.83 -5.44
CA GLU A 64 3.37 -1.39 -6.61
C GLU A 64 3.07 0.07 -6.91
N VAL A 65 4.10 0.91 -7.02
CA VAL A 65 3.95 2.31 -7.42
C VAL A 65 3.78 2.38 -8.93
N THR A 66 2.61 2.84 -9.37
CA THR A 66 2.26 2.94 -10.79
C THR A 66 2.52 4.33 -11.36
N GLU A 67 2.33 5.37 -10.55
CA GLU A 67 2.51 6.76 -10.98
C GLU A 67 2.97 7.66 -9.83
N VAL A 68 3.71 8.72 -10.16
CA VAL A 68 4.18 9.72 -9.20
C VAL A 68 4.01 11.10 -9.83
N ASP A 69 3.10 11.90 -9.28
CA ASP A 69 2.83 13.27 -9.73
C ASP A 69 3.22 14.27 -8.64
N GLY A 70 4.46 14.76 -8.70
CA GLY A 70 4.96 15.76 -7.76
C GLY A 70 5.02 15.26 -6.31
N SER A 71 3.95 15.51 -5.54
CA SER A 71 3.81 15.06 -4.15
C SER A 71 2.82 13.90 -3.99
N ASP A 72 2.08 13.58 -5.04
CA ASP A 72 1.10 12.51 -5.07
C ASP A 72 1.76 11.22 -5.60
N VAL A 73 1.57 10.11 -4.90
CA VAL A 73 2.09 8.80 -5.27
C VAL A 73 0.90 7.87 -5.49
N ALA A 74 0.69 7.44 -6.72
CA ALA A 74 -0.29 6.43 -7.04
C ALA A 74 0.35 5.05 -6.93
N TYR A 75 -0.30 4.18 -6.17
CA TYR A 75 0.11 2.79 -6.01
C TYR A 75 -1.10 1.87 -6.13
N THR A 76 -0.85 0.62 -6.47
CA THR A 76 -1.85 -0.46 -6.46
C THR A 76 -1.48 -1.46 -5.39
N VAL A 77 -2.49 -2.08 -4.78
CA VAL A 77 -2.31 -3.07 -3.72
C VAL A 77 -2.85 -4.40 -4.21
N GLU A 78 -2.00 -5.42 -4.25
CA GLU A 78 -2.36 -6.80 -4.59
C GLU A 78 -2.16 -7.69 -3.36
N VAL A 79 -3.24 -8.25 -2.83
CA VAL A 79 -3.16 -9.22 -1.73
C VAL A 79 -2.91 -10.61 -2.31
N ASP A 80 -1.86 -11.30 -1.83
CA ASP A 80 -1.42 -12.63 -2.31
C ASP A 80 -2.54 -13.68 -2.23
N GLU A 81 -3.50 -13.49 -1.32
CA GLU A 81 -4.56 -14.46 -1.01
C GLU A 81 -5.91 -14.13 -1.66
N MET A 82 -5.95 -13.22 -2.65
CA MET A 82 -7.13 -13.01 -3.50
C MET A 82 -7.34 -14.12 -4.56
N ASP A 83 -6.96 -15.36 -4.25
CA ASP A 83 -7.45 -16.55 -4.95
C ASP A 83 -8.53 -17.25 -4.09
N GLU A 84 -9.54 -16.50 -3.65
CA GLU A 84 -10.83 -17.10 -3.31
C GLU A 84 -11.96 -16.33 -4.02
N SER A 85 -12.53 -17.00 -5.02
CA SER A 85 -13.95 -16.89 -5.37
C SER A 85 -14.39 -15.77 -6.31
N ALA A 86 -13.96 -15.84 -7.59
CA ALA A 86 -14.81 -15.40 -8.68
C ALA A 86 -16.12 -16.23 -8.65
N SER A 87 -17.20 -15.63 -8.13
CA SER A 87 -18.57 -16.18 -8.11
C SER A 87 -19.25 -16.13 -9.48
#